data_AF-A0A8S9RAN1-F1
#
_entry.id   AF-A0A8S9RAN1-F1
#
_cell.length_a   1.000
_cell.length_b   1.000
_cell.length_c   1.000
_cell.angle_alpha   90.00
_cell.angle_beta   90.00
_cell.angle_gamma   90.00
#
_symmetry.space_group_name_H-M   'P 1'
#
loop_
_entity.id
_entity.type
_entity.pdbx_description
1 polymer ?
#
loop_
_entity_poly.entity_id
_entity_poly.type
_entity_poly.pdbx_seq_one_letter_code
_entity_poly.pdbx_strand_id
1 'polypeptide(L)'
;MDLEWRLEVPPKISPESSQCEISTSVIRTDDQYKYQCSCKNGYEGNPYLPGGCQVFLSIDINECKTIYGVCGKHKCVNVPGSFRCEKTWPAILGGTLSSGLLLLVIGTWWLCKVNKKEKAERQKRKFFKRNGGLLLEQQTFSHQGSVNKTKLFSSNDLDKATDRFNASRILGQGGQGTVYKGMLEDGMIVAVKVSKALKEDNLEEFINEIILLSQINHRNVVGILGCCLETEVPMLVYEFIPNGSLFDHLQNPSEYFPMTWKVRLCIACEVADSLSYLHSAASVPIYHRDVKSTNILLDEKHRAKVSDFGISRSVAIDDTHLTTIVQGTVGYVDPEYLQSSHFTGKSDVYSFGVVLIELLTGGKPVSVLRPQEVRMLGAYFLEAMRNERLHEILDARIKEECDQVEVLAVAKLARRCLSLNSEHRPTMREVFIELDRMQSKGNGAQSLAENGEEHTHIQIAIPESMSLSYSSPYTVLPDSKPLMTHNTQ
;
A
#
# COMPACT_ATOMS: atom_id res chain seq x y z
N MET A 1 -65.18 124.94 20.69
CA MET A 1 -65.56 123.98 21.75
C MET A 1 -64.81 122.71 21.46
N ASP A 2 -63.72 122.54 22.20
CA ASP A 2 -62.94 121.31 22.32
C ASP A 2 -63.80 120.13 22.78
N LEU A 3 -63.31 118.92 22.53
CA LEU A 3 -63.10 117.93 23.59
C LEU A 3 -62.06 116.91 23.11
N GLU A 4 -60.86 117.02 23.68
CA GLU A 4 -59.81 115.99 23.72
C GLU A 4 -60.27 114.77 24.53
N TRP A 5 -59.76 113.60 24.16
CA TRP A 5 -59.50 112.51 25.11
C TRP A 5 -58.11 111.90 24.84
N ARG A 6 -57.20 112.08 25.80
CA ARG A 6 -55.96 111.29 25.96
C ARG A 6 -56.28 109.98 26.67
N LEU A 7 -55.56 108.91 26.31
CA LEU A 7 -55.41 107.71 27.13
C LEU A 7 -53.93 107.37 27.28
N GLU A 8 -53.59 106.97 28.50
CA GLU A 8 -52.28 107.02 29.15
C GLU A 8 -51.37 105.84 28.81
N VAL A 9 -50.07 106.08 28.91
CA VAL A 9 -49.00 105.07 28.86
C VAL A 9 -48.86 104.42 30.25
N PRO A 10 -48.88 103.09 30.40
CA PRO A 10 -48.48 102.45 31.64
C PRO A 10 -46.95 102.42 31.79
N PRO A 11 -46.39 102.65 32.99
CA PRO A 11 -44.96 102.82 33.18
C PRO A 11 -44.22 101.48 33.35
N LYS A 12 -42.97 101.47 32.84
CA LYS A 12 -41.84 100.58 33.17
C LYS A 12 -42.13 99.07 33.22
N ILE A 13 -41.83 98.39 32.12
CA ILE A 13 -41.37 97.00 32.15
C ILE A 13 -39.85 97.03 32.39
N SER A 14 -39.38 96.31 33.40
CA SER A 14 -37.97 96.19 33.77
C SER A 14 -37.16 95.46 32.68
N PRO A 15 -35.83 95.69 32.56
CA PRO A 15 -35.02 95.13 31.47
C PRO A 15 -34.69 93.63 31.60
N GLU A 16 -35.25 92.92 32.57
CA GLU A 16 -34.74 91.58 32.95
C GLU A 16 -35.66 90.40 32.55
N SER A 17 -36.75 90.60 31.81
CA SER A 17 -37.64 89.48 31.42
C SER A 17 -38.02 89.40 29.95
N SER A 18 -37.43 90.19 29.05
CA SER A 18 -37.58 90.01 27.61
C SER A 18 -36.22 89.70 26.98
N GLN A 19 -35.92 88.41 26.82
CA GLN A 19 -34.74 87.86 26.14
C GLN A 19 -34.80 88.07 24.61
N CYS A 20 -35.12 89.29 24.16
CA CYS A 20 -34.93 89.68 22.77
C CYS A 20 -33.45 90.08 22.63
N GLU A 21 -32.64 89.25 21.96
CA GLU A 21 -31.28 89.63 21.58
C GLU A 21 -31.43 90.68 20.47
N ILE A 22 -31.28 91.96 20.83
CA ILE A 22 -31.64 93.09 19.98
C ILE A 22 -30.68 93.13 18.77
N SER A 23 -31.13 92.62 17.63
CA SER A 23 -30.60 93.07 16.34
C SER A 23 -31.24 94.42 16.04
N THR A 24 -30.54 95.51 16.37
CA THR A 24 -31.04 96.88 16.12
C THR A 24 -31.04 97.17 14.62
N SER A 25 -32.18 97.01 13.96
CA SER A 25 -32.47 97.72 12.71
C SER A 25 -33.59 98.73 12.96
N VAL A 26 -33.23 100.02 12.99
CA VAL A 26 -34.19 101.12 13.18
C VAL A 26 -34.78 101.48 11.83
N ILE A 27 -36.06 101.19 11.60
CA ILE A 27 -36.80 101.67 10.43
C ILE A 27 -37.51 102.98 10.82
N ARG A 28 -37.22 104.06 10.10
CA ARG A 28 -37.75 105.40 10.37
C ARG A 28 -39.00 105.64 9.54
N THR A 29 -40.17 105.71 10.18
CA THR A 29 -41.41 106.21 9.58
C THR A 29 -42.16 107.01 10.65
N ASP A 30 -42.34 108.31 10.40
CA ASP A 30 -43.17 109.29 11.12
C ASP A 30 -43.39 109.04 12.63
N ASP A 31 -42.50 109.63 13.42
CA ASP A 31 -42.58 109.94 14.86
C ASP A 31 -42.88 108.84 15.89
N GLN A 32 -42.66 107.56 15.57
CA GLN A 32 -42.51 106.51 16.61
C GLN A 32 -41.37 105.52 16.32
N TYR A 33 -40.56 105.20 17.34
CA TYR A 33 -39.57 104.11 17.30
C TYR A 33 -40.30 102.76 17.39
N LYS A 34 -40.23 101.92 16.34
CA LYS A 34 -40.66 100.52 16.40
C LYS A 34 -39.44 99.60 16.55
N TYR A 35 -39.48 98.72 17.55
CA TYR A 35 -38.48 97.67 17.75
C TYR A 35 -38.92 96.40 17.01
N GLN A 36 -38.05 95.84 16.16
CA GLN A 36 -38.27 94.54 15.53
C GLN A 36 -37.40 93.51 16.26
N CYS A 37 -38.04 92.53 16.90
CA CYS A 37 -37.33 91.41 17.51
C CYS A 37 -37.25 90.23 16.53
N SER A 38 -36.15 89.48 16.60
CA SER A 38 -35.92 88.21 15.87
C SER A 38 -35.33 87.17 16.83
N CYS A 39 -35.60 85.88 16.61
CA CYS A 39 -34.91 84.82 17.35
C CYS A 39 -33.42 84.76 16.97
N LYS A 40 -32.62 84.07 17.80
CA LYS A 40 -31.20 83.83 17.54
C LYS A 40 -31.00 83.03 16.25
N ASN A 41 -29.92 83.33 15.53
CA ASN A 41 -29.53 82.57 14.34
C ASN A 41 -29.48 81.06 14.67
N GLY A 42 -30.11 80.24 13.81
CA GLY A 42 -30.24 78.79 14.01
C GLY A 42 -31.57 78.34 14.65
N TYR A 43 -32.43 79.27 15.10
CA TYR A 43 -33.70 78.93 15.74
C TYR A 43 -34.87 79.72 15.12
N GLU A 44 -36.02 79.05 14.96
CA GLU A 44 -37.27 79.66 14.51
C GLU A 44 -38.30 79.72 15.65
N GLY A 45 -39.03 80.82 15.75
CA GLY A 45 -40.00 81.08 16.82
C GLY A 45 -40.60 82.48 16.75
N ASN A 46 -41.57 82.78 17.63
CA ASN A 46 -42.18 84.11 17.71
C ASN A 46 -41.50 84.94 18.81
N PRO A 47 -40.71 85.97 18.45
CA PRO A 47 -39.89 86.72 19.39
C PRO A 47 -40.67 87.70 20.29
N TYR A 48 -41.97 87.90 20.04
CA TYR A 48 -42.82 88.78 20.83
C TYR A 48 -43.59 88.04 21.95
N LEU A 49 -43.47 86.72 22.03
CA LEU A 49 -44.09 85.91 23.08
C LEU A 49 -43.07 85.60 24.20
N PRO A 50 -43.48 85.62 25.48
CA PRO A 50 -42.62 85.18 26.58
C PRO A 50 -42.16 83.73 26.35
N GLY A 51 -40.84 83.52 26.26
CA GLY A 51 -40.26 82.19 25.97
C GLY A 51 -40.30 81.76 24.49
N GLY A 52 -40.84 82.57 23.58
CA GLY A 52 -41.04 82.21 22.17
C GLY A 52 -39.76 82.02 21.33
N CYS A 53 -38.59 82.42 21.86
CA CYS A 53 -37.26 82.14 21.29
C CYS A 53 -36.32 81.40 22.28
N GLN A 54 -36.84 80.83 23.37
CA GLN A 54 -36.02 80.03 24.28
C GLN A 54 -35.75 78.65 23.69
N VAL A 55 -34.51 78.16 23.84
CA VAL A 55 -33.98 76.91 23.25
C VAL A 55 -34.88 75.67 23.47
N PHE A 56 -35.70 75.65 24.53
CA PHE A 56 -36.63 74.56 24.83
C PHE A 56 -37.98 74.63 24.08
N LEU A 57 -38.37 75.80 23.56
CA LEU A 57 -39.65 76.05 22.89
C LEU A 57 -39.49 76.51 21.43
N SER A 58 -38.30 77.00 21.04
CA SER A 58 -37.95 77.33 19.66
C SER A 58 -37.61 76.08 18.87
N ILE A 59 -38.07 76.01 17.61
CA ILE A 59 -37.74 74.91 16.72
C ILE A 59 -36.33 75.15 16.18
N ASP A 60 -35.43 74.20 16.46
CA ASP A 60 -34.10 74.14 15.85
C ASP A 60 -34.23 74.07 14.31
N ILE A 61 -33.62 75.02 13.61
CA ILE A 61 -33.68 75.05 12.14
C ILE A 61 -32.84 73.89 11.64
N ASN A 62 -33.44 72.99 10.86
CA ASN A 62 -32.66 71.91 10.27
C ASN A 62 -31.90 72.41 9.03
N GLU A 63 -30.71 72.98 9.19
CA GLU A 63 -29.97 73.58 8.06
C GLU A 63 -29.60 72.54 7.00
N CYS A 64 -29.50 71.26 7.39
CA CYS A 64 -29.28 70.15 6.45
C CYS A 64 -30.45 69.94 5.48
N LYS A 65 -31.66 70.39 5.81
CA LYS A 65 -32.85 70.34 4.93
C LYS A 65 -33.13 71.68 4.26
N THR A 66 -32.87 72.79 4.97
CA THR A 66 -33.23 74.13 4.52
C THR A 66 -32.22 74.71 3.52
N ILE A 67 -30.93 74.33 3.63
CA ILE A 67 -29.87 74.82 2.74
C ILE A 67 -29.38 73.68 1.85
N TYR A 68 -29.79 73.71 0.57
CA TYR A 68 -29.39 72.69 -0.38
C TYR A 68 -27.88 72.75 -0.65
N GLY A 69 -27.19 71.64 -0.38
CA GLY A 69 -25.75 71.52 -0.63
C GLY A 69 -24.83 72.10 0.45
N VAL A 70 -25.32 72.43 1.65
CA VAL A 70 -24.55 73.10 2.72
C VAL A 70 -23.23 72.40 3.10
N CYS A 71 -23.17 71.06 2.96
CA CYS A 71 -21.98 70.25 3.24
C CYS A 71 -21.28 69.69 1.98
N GLY A 72 -21.70 70.09 0.77
CA GLY A 72 -21.15 69.56 -0.48
C GLY A 72 -21.22 68.04 -0.57
N LYS A 73 -20.05 67.37 -0.59
CA LYS A 73 -19.92 65.89 -0.65
C LYS A 73 -19.88 65.19 0.72
N HIS A 74 -19.92 65.95 1.81
CA HIS A 74 -19.85 65.42 3.17
C HIS A 74 -21.25 65.21 3.77
N LYS A 75 -21.37 64.30 4.75
CA LYS A 75 -22.64 64.03 5.42
C LYS A 75 -22.98 65.20 6.34
N CYS A 76 -24.10 65.86 6.10
CA CYS A 76 -24.61 66.91 7.00
C CYS A 76 -25.28 66.28 8.23
N VAL A 77 -24.91 66.75 9.42
CA VAL A 77 -25.50 66.36 10.70
C VAL A 77 -26.00 67.63 11.39
N ASN A 78 -27.32 67.69 11.63
CA ASN A 78 -27.96 68.80 12.32
C ASN A 78 -27.65 68.76 13.82
N VAL A 79 -27.29 69.89 14.40
CA VAL A 79 -27.00 70.02 15.85
C VAL A 79 -27.77 71.24 16.40
N PRO A 80 -28.08 71.30 17.70
CA PRO A 80 -28.87 72.43 18.22
C PRO A 80 -28.23 73.80 17.90
N GLY A 81 -28.92 74.61 17.11
CA GLY A 81 -28.54 75.94 16.65
C GLY A 81 -27.54 75.99 15.50
N SER A 82 -27.17 74.85 14.88
CA SER A 82 -26.21 74.81 13.76
C SER A 82 -26.17 73.47 13.02
N PHE A 83 -25.21 73.31 12.11
CA PHE A 83 -24.91 72.04 11.44
C PHE A 83 -23.42 71.72 11.49
N ARG A 84 -23.08 70.44 11.39
CA ARG A 84 -21.70 69.98 11.16
C ARG A 84 -21.61 69.06 9.96
N CYS A 85 -20.51 69.15 9.22
CA CYS A 85 -20.24 68.29 8.07
C CYS A 85 -19.24 67.20 8.45
N GLU A 86 -19.67 65.93 8.40
CA GLU A 86 -18.83 64.77 8.69
C GLU A 86 -18.26 64.14 7.41
N LYS A 87 -16.97 63.80 7.45
CA LYS A 87 -16.29 63.09 6.36
C LYS A 87 -16.73 61.63 6.31
N THR A 88 -17.24 61.19 5.16
CA THR A 88 -17.68 59.81 4.86
C THR A 88 -16.52 58.83 4.58
N TRP A 89 -15.29 59.16 4.99
CA TRP A 89 -14.08 58.43 4.59
C TRP A 89 -13.62 57.19 5.41
N PRO A 90 -14.03 56.92 6.67
CA PRO A 90 -13.47 55.76 7.38
C PRO A 90 -14.01 54.39 6.95
N ALA A 91 -15.26 54.29 6.48
CA ALA A 91 -15.93 52.99 6.30
C ALA A 91 -15.51 52.24 5.02
N ILE A 92 -15.19 52.96 3.94
CA ILE A 92 -14.88 52.37 2.63
C ILE A 92 -13.41 51.89 2.57
N LEU A 93 -12.50 52.51 3.33
CA LEU A 93 -11.10 52.10 3.41
C LEU A 93 -10.90 50.86 4.29
N GLY A 94 -11.67 50.71 5.39
CA GLY A 94 -11.55 49.56 6.29
C GLY A 94 -12.00 48.22 5.66
N GLY A 95 -13.06 48.23 4.84
CA GLY A 95 -13.60 47.00 4.21
C GLY A 95 -12.81 46.51 2.98
N THR A 96 -12.18 47.43 2.24
CA THR A 96 -11.40 47.09 1.02
C THR A 96 -10.02 46.54 1.36
N LEU A 97 -9.38 47.06 2.41
CA LEU A 97 -8.09 46.55 2.91
C LEU A 97 -8.22 45.14 3.51
N SER A 98 -9.31 44.85 4.24
CA SER A 98 -9.50 43.51 4.83
C SER A 98 -9.80 42.44 3.76
N SER A 99 -10.62 42.78 2.76
CA SER A 99 -10.94 41.90 1.63
C SER A 99 -9.72 41.63 0.75
N GLY A 100 -8.90 42.65 0.47
CA GLY A 100 -7.64 42.49 -0.27
C GLY A 100 -6.64 41.57 0.44
N LEU A 101 -6.49 41.71 1.77
CA LEU A 101 -5.62 40.82 2.55
C LEU A 101 -6.12 39.37 2.52
N LEU A 102 -7.42 39.14 2.62
CA LEU A 102 -8.02 37.81 2.55
C LEU A 102 -7.75 37.15 1.19
N LEU A 103 -7.92 37.89 0.09
CA LEU A 103 -7.61 37.39 -1.26
C LEU A 103 -6.13 37.08 -1.45
N LEU A 104 -5.23 37.90 -0.90
CA LEU A 104 -3.78 37.64 -0.93
C LEU A 104 -3.42 36.38 -0.14
N VAL A 105 -4.03 36.16 1.03
CA VAL A 105 -3.83 34.95 1.85
C VAL A 105 -4.35 33.71 1.10
N ILE A 106 -5.54 33.77 0.52
CA ILE A 106 -6.11 32.67 -0.28
C ILE A 106 -5.24 32.38 -1.51
N GLY A 107 -4.81 33.41 -2.23
CA GLY A 107 -3.94 33.28 -3.40
C GLY A 107 -2.57 32.69 -3.04
N THR A 108 -1.96 33.15 -1.95
CA THR A 108 -0.69 32.61 -1.45
C THR A 108 -0.85 31.16 -1.00
N TRP A 109 -1.92 30.82 -0.27
CA TRP A 109 -2.23 29.45 0.11
C TRP A 109 -2.43 28.54 -1.10
N TRP A 110 -3.17 29.01 -2.13
CA TRP A 110 -3.39 28.27 -3.36
C TRP A 110 -2.07 28.05 -4.14
N LEU A 111 -1.23 29.08 -4.28
CA LEU A 111 0.10 28.98 -4.88
C LEU A 111 1.00 28.01 -4.10
N CYS A 112 1.02 28.08 -2.76
CA CYS A 112 1.74 27.13 -1.92
C CYS A 112 1.23 25.71 -2.11
N LYS A 113 -0.10 25.51 -2.23
CA LYS A 113 -0.72 24.20 -2.46
C LYS A 113 -0.34 23.65 -3.84
N VAL A 114 -0.39 24.46 -4.90
CA VAL A 114 0.02 24.07 -6.25
C VAL A 114 1.51 23.73 -6.30
N ASN A 115 2.37 24.57 -5.72
CA ASN A 115 3.82 24.33 -5.69
C ASN A 115 4.18 23.08 -4.87
N LYS A 116 3.50 22.83 -3.74
CA LYS A 116 3.65 21.58 -2.97
C LYS A 116 3.24 20.37 -3.81
N LYS A 117 2.11 20.44 -4.53
CA LYS A 117 1.64 19.38 -5.42
C LYS A 117 2.64 19.11 -6.55
N GLU A 118 3.12 20.14 -7.23
CA GLU A 118 4.13 19.99 -8.29
C GLU A 118 5.42 19.37 -7.78
N LYS A 119 5.92 19.79 -6.60
CA LYS A 119 7.11 19.19 -6.00
C LYS A 119 6.91 17.70 -5.71
N ALA A 120 5.76 17.31 -5.18
CA ALA A 120 5.41 15.91 -4.95
C ALA A 120 5.38 15.10 -6.25
N GLU A 121 4.72 15.61 -7.30
CA GLU A 121 4.66 14.93 -8.61
C GLU A 121 6.04 14.85 -9.30
N ARG A 122 6.86 15.91 -9.20
CA ARG A 122 8.25 15.86 -9.67
C ARG A 122 9.07 14.81 -8.92
N GLN A 123 8.84 14.66 -7.61
CA GLN A 123 9.52 13.65 -6.80
C GLN A 123 9.06 12.23 -7.18
N LYS A 124 7.76 11.98 -7.34
CA LYS A 124 7.24 10.71 -7.85
C LYS A 124 7.84 10.35 -9.20
N ARG A 125 7.94 11.31 -10.12
CA ARG A 125 8.55 11.09 -11.44
C ARG A 125 10.05 10.79 -11.36
N LYS A 126 10.77 11.39 -10.40
CA LYS A 126 12.17 11.05 -10.12
C LYS A 126 12.30 9.60 -9.63
N PHE A 127 11.46 9.19 -8.68
CA PHE A 127 11.45 7.81 -8.19
C PHE A 127 11.06 6.81 -9.27
N PHE A 128 10.02 7.10 -10.06
CA PHE A 128 9.61 6.27 -11.18
C PHE A 128 10.76 6.01 -12.16
N LYS A 129 11.52 7.05 -12.51
CA LYS A 129 12.70 6.91 -13.38
C LYS A 129 13.83 6.11 -12.71
N ARG A 130 14.11 6.40 -11.43
CA ARG A 130 15.17 5.71 -10.66
C ARG A 130 14.86 4.22 -10.50
N ASN A 131 13.61 3.87 -10.22
CA ASN A 131 13.17 2.52 -9.90
C ASN A 131 12.88 1.68 -11.16
N GLY A 132 13.41 2.07 -12.32
CA GLY A 132 13.28 1.30 -13.56
C GLY A 132 11.94 1.41 -14.29
N GLY A 133 11.11 2.41 -13.99
CA GLY A 133 9.79 2.55 -14.60
C GLY A 133 9.79 2.64 -16.13
N LEU A 134 10.83 3.24 -16.72
CA LEU A 134 11.01 3.28 -18.17
C LEU A 134 11.32 1.90 -18.77
N LEU A 135 12.10 1.07 -18.07
CA LEU A 135 12.42 -0.29 -18.50
C LEU A 135 11.16 -1.17 -18.45
N LEU A 136 10.39 -1.05 -17.37
CA LEU A 136 9.15 -1.81 -17.21
C LEU A 136 8.10 -1.41 -18.26
N GLU A 137 7.96 -0.12 -18.55
CA GLU A 137 7.10 0.34 -19.65
C GLU A 137 7.54 -0.29 -20.99
N GLN A 138 8.82 -0.22 -21.34
CA GLN A 138 9.33 -0.81 -22.59
C GLN A 138 9.08 -2.33 -22.68
N GLN A 139 9.24 -3.06 -21.58
CA GLN A 139 8.93 -4.50 -21.52
C GLN A 139 7.44 -4.78 -21.69
N THR A 140 6.56 -3.96 -21.10
CA THR A 140 5.11 -4.10 -21.29
C THR A 140 4.63 -3.79 -22.71
N PHE A 141 5.39 -3.01 -23.49
CA PHE A 141 5.10 -2.75 -24.91
C PHE A 141 5.64 -3.81 -25.86
N SER A 142 6.72 -4.52 -25.49
CA SER A 142 7.40 -5.48 -26.36
C SER A 142 6.89 -6.92 -26.24
N HIS A 143 6.32 -7.32 -25.08
CA HIS A 143 5.65 -8.60 -24.91
C HIS A 143 4.13 -8.49 -25.16
N GLN A 144 3.75 -8.38 -26.43
CA GLN A 144 2.34 -8.39 -26.87
C GLN A 144 1.77 -9.83 -27.04
N GLY A 145 2.39 -10.83 -26.40
CA GLY A 145 1.98 -12.23 -26.47
C GLY A 145 2.00 -12.92 -25.10
N SER A 146 0.82 -13.07 -24.50
CA SER A 146 0.48 -14.11 -23.50
C SER A 146 1.07 -14.07 -22.08
N VAL A 147 1.51 -12.91 -21.56
CA VAL A 147 1.89 -12.80 -20.14
C VAL A 147 1.04 -11.73 -19.44
N ASN A 148 0.49 -12.06 -18.26
CA ASN A 148 -0.32 -11.16 -17.45
C ASN A 148 0.41 -9.81 -17.28
N LYS A 149 -0.19 -8.74 -17.83
CA LYS A 149 0.40 -7.41 -17.82
C LYS A 149 0.49 -6.89 -16.37
N THR A 150 1.71 -6.84 -15.81
CA THR A 150 1.98 -6.28 -14.48
C THR A 150 1.40 -4.86 -14.38
N LYS A 151 0.44 -4.64 -13.48
CA LYS A 151 -0.24 -3.35 -13.33
C LYS A 151 0.66 -2.36 -12.59
N LEU A 152 0.77 -1.14 -13.12
CA LEU A 152 1.39 -0.03 -12.39
C LEU A 152 0.35 0.61 -11.47
N PHE A 153 0.61 0.56 -10.17
CA PHE A 153 -0.22 1.19 -9.13
C PHE A 153 0.36 2.55 -8.75
N SER A 154 -0.50 3.53 -8.51
CA SER A 154 -0.05 4.81 -7.96
C SER A 154 0.24 4.67 -6.46
N SER A 155 1.15 5.50 -5.97
CA SER A 155 1.45 5.59 -4.54
C SER A 155 0.20 5.86 -3.69
N ASN A 156 -0.74 6.65 -4.23
CA ASN A 156 -1.99 7.01 -3.57
C ASN A 156 -2.98 5.83 -3.52
N ASP A 157 -2.99 4.96 -4.53
CA ASP A 157 -3.87 3.78 -4.55
C ASP A 157 -3.49 2.82 -3.41
N LEU A 158 -2.19 2.58 -3.24
CA LEU A 158 -1.68 1.68 -2.20
C LEU A 158 -1.76 2.30 -0.80
N ASP A 159 -1.59 3.62 -0.68
CA ASP A 159 -1.78 4.34 0.58
C ASP A 159 -3.23 4.20 1.07
N LYS A 160 -4.22 4.42 0.20
CA LYS A 160 -5.64 4.19 0.54
C LYS A 160 -5.92 2.71 0.85
N ALA A 161 -5.43 1.81 -0.01
CA ALA A 161 -5.74 0.39 0.10
C ALA A 161 -5.22 -0.21 1.43
N THR A 162 -4.09 0.27 1.92
CA THR A 162 -3.44 -0.20 3.14
C THR A 162 -3.79 0.63 4.39
N ASP A 163 -4.74 1.57 4.29
CA ASP A 163 -5.05 2.55 5.35
C ASP A 163 -3.79 3.26 5.87
N ARG A 164 -3.01 3.85 4.96
CA ARG A 164 -1.72 4.50 5.23
C ARG A 164 -0.72 3.55 5.89
N PHE A 165 -0.61 2.33 5.36
CA PHE A 165 0.28 1.29 5.87
C PHE A 165 0.08 1.03 7.38
N ASN A 166 -1.19 0.90 7.78
CA ASN A 166 -1.57 0.69 9.18
C ASN A 166 -0.93 -0.60 9.73
N ALA A 167 -0.31 -0.51 10.91
CA ALA A 167 0.33 -1.66 11.56
C ALA A 167 -0.64 -2.83 11.84
N SER A 168 -1.93 -2.55 12.05
CA SER A 168 -2.96 -3.59 12.23
C SER A 168 -3.24 -4.42 10.97
N ARG A 169 -2.75 -3.98 9.80
CA ARG A 169 -2.88 -4.67 8.51
C ARG A 169 -1.63 -5.45 8.12
N ILE A 170 -0.63 -5.55 8.99
CA ILE A 170 0.59 -6.32 8.70
C ILE A 170 0.23 -7.81 8.64
N LEU A 171 0.58 -8.45 7.51
CA LEU A 171 0.47 -9.89 7.29
C LEU A 171 1.77 -10.61 7.70
N GLY A 172 2.90 -9.95 7.52
CA GLY A 172 4.21 -10.49 7.87
C GLY A 172 5.32 -9.44 7.79
N GLN A 173 6.38 -9.64 8.57
CA GLN A 173 7.55 -8.77 8.59
C GLN A 173 8.82 -9.61 8.68
N GLY A 174 9.78 -9.36 7.78
CA GLY A 174 10.96 -10.21 7.66
C GLY A 174 12.21 -9.48 7.15
N GLY A 175 13.20 -10.26 6.70
CA GLY A 175 14.45 -9.73 6.12
C GLY A 175 14.20 -8.83 4.92
N GLN A 176 13.27 -9.23 4.05
CA GLN A 176 12.99 -8.60 2.77
C GLN A 176 12.02 -7.41 2.83
N GLY A 177 11.34 -7.18 3.96
CA GLY A 177 10.35 -6.09 4.04
C GLY A 177 9.19 -6.36 4.99
N THR A 178 8.15 -5.57 4.84
CA THR A 178 6.86 -5.72 5.54
C THR A 178 5.75 -5.90 4.51
N VAL A 179 4.87 -6.86 4.73
CA VAL A 179 3.73 -7.15 3.86
C VAL A 179 2.44 -6.69 4.54
N TYR A 180 1.66 -5.88 3.84
CA TYR A 180 0.39 -5.33 4.34
C TYR A 180 -0.80 -5.90 3.57
N LYS A 181 -1.91 -6.12 4.26
CA LYS A 181 -3.21 -6.43 3.66
C LYS A 181 -3.86 -5.15 3.13
N GLY A 182 -4.01 -5.08 1.82
CA GLY A 182 -4.69 -3.98 1.12
C GLY A 182 -6.08 -4.35 0.62
N MET A 183 -6.95 -3.36 0.45
CA MET A 183 -8.20 -3.48 -0.31
C MET A 183 -8.23 -2.39 -1.36
N LEU A 184 -8.16 -2.77 -2.65
CA LEU A 184 -8.19 -1.84 -3.77
C LEU A 184 -9.59 -1.19 -3.93
N GLU A 185 -9.69 -0.13 -4.74
CA GLU A 185 -10.95 0.60 -4.96
C GLU A 185 -12.05 -0.27 -5.59
N ASP A 186 -11.66 -1.32 -6.34
CA ASP A 186 -12.56 -2.32 -6.93
C ASP A 186 -12.98 -3.42 -5.93
N GLY A 187 -12.52 -3.36 -4.67
CA GLY A 187 -12.80 -4.33 -3.62
C GLY A 187 -11.84 -5.52 -3.60
N MET A 188 -10.89 -5.62 -4.53
CA MET A 188 -9.92 -6.71 -4.56
C MET A 188 -8.98 -6.64 -3.34
N ILE A 189 -8.89 -7.74 -2.60
CA ILE A 189 -7.94 -7.85 -1.48
C ILE A 189 -6.57 -8.24 -2.05
N VAL A 190 -5.54 -7.51 -1.63
CA VAL A 190 -4.16 -7.67 -2.13
C VAL A 190 -3.16 -7.75 -0.98
N ALA A 191 -1.98 -8.30 -1.26
CA ALA A 191 -0.83 -8.23 -0.36
C ALA A 191 0.20 -7.24 -0.92
N VAL A 192 0.51 -6.19 -0.16
CA VAL A 192 1.45 -5.13 -0.56
C VAL A 192 2.76 -5.31 0.20
N LYS A 193 3.82 -5.76 -0.49
CA LYS A 193 5.17 -5.90 0.06
C LYS A 193 5.92 -4.58 -0.10
N VAL A 194 6.35 -4.01 1.02
CA VAL A 194 7.18 -2.82 1.10
C VAL A 194 8.57 -3.27 1.55
N SER A 195 9.56 -3.16 0.66
CA SER A 195 10.94 -3.55 0.97
C SER A 195 11.54 -2.67 2.07
N LYS A 196 12.59 -3.13 2.75
CA LYS A 196 13.36 -2.26 3.65
C LYS A 196 14.10 -1.18 2.85
N ALA A 197 14.46 -0.09 3.52
CA ALA A 197 15.12 1.08 2.93
C ALA A 197 16.19 0.67 1.89
N LEU A 198 16.18 1.34 0.73
CA LEU A 198 17.02 0.98 -0.40
C LEU A 198 18.51 1.17 -0.09
N LYS A 199 19.25 0.06 -0.13
CA LYS A 199 20.61 0.04 -0.66
C LYS A 199 20.52 -0.31 -2.16
N GLU A 200 21.55 -0.02 -2.95
CA GLU A 200 21.57 -0.34 -4.40
C GLU A 200 21.22 -1.82 -4.66
N ASP A 201 21.75 -2.74 -3.85
CA ASP A 201 21.48 -4.18 -3.92
C ASP A 201 19.96 -4.54 -3.81
N ASN A 202 19.20 -3.79 -3.00
CA ASN A 202 17.77 -4.05 -2.79
C ASN A 202 16.92 -3.67 -4.03
N LEU A 203 17.42 -2.77 -4.88
CA LEU A 203 16.71 -2.38 -6.10
C LEU A 203 16.83 -3.47 -7.18
N GLU A 204 17.99 -4.13 -7.27
CA GLU A 204 18.18 -5.26 -8.18
C GLU A 204 17.29 -6.44 -7.80
N GLU A 205 17.19 -6.78 -6.51
CA GLU A 205 16.27 -7.82 -6.01
C GLU A 205 14.82 -7.53 -6.40
N PHE A 206 14.38 -6.27 -6.26
CA PHE A 206 13.04 -5.83 -6.67
C PHE A 206 12.79 -5.97 -8.17
N ILE A 207 13.70 -5.47 -9.01
CA ILE A 207 13.56 -5.55 -10.48
C ILE A 207 13.54 -7.01 -10.92
N ASN A 208 14.44 -7.82 -10.37
CA ASN A 208 14.53 -9.24 -10.65
C ASN A 208 13.25 -9.98 -10.23
N GLU A 209 12.68 -9.70 -9.05
CA GLU A 209 11.44 -10.31 -8.59
C GLU A 209 10.27 -10.04 -9.56
N ILE A 210 10.13 -8.81 -10.08
CA ILE A 210 9.10 -8.49 -11.09
C ILE A 210 9.34 -9.27 -12.38
N ILE A 211 10.57 -9.24 -12.90
CA ILE A 211 10.91 -9.89 -14.17
C ILE A 211 10.66 -11.40 -14.09
N LEU A 212 11.09 -12.05 -13.01
CA LEU A 212 10.87 -13.49 -12.80
C LEU A 212 9.39 -13.82 -12.62
N LEU A 213 8.70 -13.15 -11.69
CA LEU A 213 7.30 -13.45 -11.38
C LEU A 213 6.35 -13.15 -12.54
N SER A 214 6.65 -12.15 -13.36
CA SER A 214 5.87 -11.90 -14.58
C SER A 214 5.95 -13.09 -15.54
N GLN A 215 7.07 -13.80 -15.63
CA GLN A 215 7.24 -14.95 -16.54
C GLN A 215 6.67 -16.26 -16.00
N ILE A 216 6.36 -16.32 -14.70
CA ILE A 216 5.88 -17.53 -14.04
C ILE A 216 4.35 -17.60 -14.13
N ASN A 217 3.84 -18.70 -14.70
CA ASN A 217 2.41 -18.99 -14.69
C ASN A 217 2.17 -20.40 -14.15
N HIS A 218 1.98 -20.50 -12.82
CA HIS A 218 1.76 -21.76 -12.14
C HIS A 218 0.75 -21.61 -10.99
N ARG A 219 -0.20 -22.55 -10.87
CA ARG A 219 -1.27 -22.51 -9.86
C ARG A 219 -0.77 -22.56 -8.41
N ASN A 220 0.38 -23.19 -8.18
CA ASN A 220 1.03 -23.33 -6.86
C ASN A 220 2.16 -22.31 -6.65
N VAL A 221 2.16 -21.20 -7.38
CA VAL A 221 3.03 -20.03 -7.14
C VAL A 221 2.15 -18.81 -6.90
N VAL A 222 2.52 -17.96 -5.96
CA VAL A 222 1.80 -16.70 -5.68
C VAL A 222 1.96 -15.75 -6.86
N GLY A 223 0.82 -15.33 -7.42
CA GLY A 223 0.76 -14.41 -8.55
C GLY A 223 1.09 -12.98 -8.17
N ILE A 224 1.97 -12.35 -8.95
CA ILE A 224 2.18 -10.90 -8.93
C ILE A 224 1.05 -10.21 -9.70
N LEU A 225 0.45 -9.18 -9.10
CA LEU A 225 -0.58 -8.35 -9.73
C LEU A 225 0.03 -7.08 -10.33
N GLY A 226 1.05 -6.53 -9.67
CA GLY A 226 1.64 -5.27 -10.08
C GLY A 226 2.73 -4.74 -9.16
N CYS A 227 3.13 -3.50 -9.41
CA CYS A 227 4.09 -2.79 -8.58
C CYS A 227 3.79 -1.28 -8.54
N CYS A 228 4.40 -0.59 -7.57
CA CYS A 228 4.42 0.87 -7.50
C CYS A 228 5.86 1.36 -7.47
N LEU A 229 6.18 2.27 -8.40
CA LEU A 229 7.53 2.79 -8.61
C LEU A 229 7.66 4.28 -8.24
N GLU A 230 6.55 4.92 -7.84
CA GLU A 230 6.48 6.36 -7.53
C GLU A 230 7.03 6.73 -6.15
N THR A 231 7.43 5.74 -5.35
CA THR A 231 7.89 5.89 -3.97
C THR A 231 9.40 5.74 -3.87
N GLU A 232 9.97 6.24 -2.77
CA GLU A 232 11.39 6.09 -2.52
C GLU A 232 11.81 4.63 -2.53
N VAL A 233 11.11 3.78 -1.76
CA VAL A 233 11.25 2.33 -1.84
C VAL A 233 10.09 1.79 -2.68
N PRO A 234 10.36 1.08 -3.78
CA PRO A 234 9.30 0.55 -4.62
C PRO A 234 8.53 -0.56 -3.88
N MET A 235 7.29 -0.78 -4.30
CA MET A 235 6.37 -1.74 -3.66
C MET A 235 5.88 -2.78 -4.66
N LEU A 236 5.69 -4.01 -4.19
CA LEU A 236 5.14 -5.11 -4.96
C LEU A 236 3.74 -5.44 -4.48
N VAL A 237 2.84 -5.76 -5.41
CA VAL A 237 1.44 -6.08 -5.15
C VAL A 237 1.17 -7.50 -5.64
N TYR A 238 0.78 -8.37 -4.73
CA TYR A 238 0.48 -9.77 -4.98
C TYR A 238 -1.00 -10.07 -4.73
N GLU A 239 -1.46 -11.20 -5.25
CA GLU A 239 -2.71 -11.79 -4.79
C GLU A 239 -2.65 -12.04 -3.27
N PHE A 240 -3.78 -11.83 -2.58
CA PHE A 240 -3.87 -12.10 -1.15
C PHE A 240 -4.15 -13.59 -0.92
N ILE A 241 -3.33 -14.23 -0.08
CA ILE A 241 -3.47 -15.63 0.31
C ILE A 241 -3.97 -15.70 1.77
N PRO A 242 -5.22 -16.15 2.03
CA PRO A 242 -5.90 -15.88 3.30
C PRO A 242 -5.47 -16.77 4.47
N ASN A 243 -5.06 -18.01 4.23
CA ASN A 243 -4.83 -18.97 5.31
C ASN A 243 -3.38 -18.93 5.86
N GLY A 244 -2.61 -17.87 5.57
CA GLY A 244 -1.28 -17.70 6.14
C GLY A 244 -0.26 -18.73 5.64
N SER A 245 0.81 -18.93 6.42
CA SER A 245 1.94 -19.79 6.04
C SER A 245 1.83 -21.21 6.56
N LEU A 246 2.43 -22.18 5.84
CA LEU A 246 2.55 -23.57 6.28
C LEU A 246 3.22 -23.68 7.64
N PHE A 247 4.22 -22.83 7.92
CA PHE A 247 4.87 -22.77 9.22
C PHE A 247 3.85 -22.53 10.35
N ASP A 248 2.94 -21.57 10.18
CA ASP A 248 1.94 -21.25 11.19
C ASP A 248 1.00 -22.42 11.47
N HIS A 249 0.58 -23.16 10.43
CA HIS A 249 -0.27 -24.35 10.56
C HIS A 249 0.42 -25.53 11.23
N LEU A 250 1.74 -25.66 11.04
CA LEU A 250 2.53 -26.71 11.71
C LEU A 250 2.77 -26.37 13.19
N GLN A 251 3.01 -25.09 13.51
CA GLN A 251 3.34 -24.65 14.86
C GLN A 251 2.13 -24.33 15.74
N ASN A 252 1.01 -23.90 15.14
CA ASN A 252 -0.22 -23.55 15.83
C ASN A 252 -1.37 -24.38 15.24
N PRO A 253 -1.51 -25.65 15.67
CA PRO A 253 -2.57 -26.53 15.18
C PRO A 253 -3.95 -25.91 15.39
N SER A 254 -4.77 -25.92 14.35
CA SER A 254 -6.17 -25.47 14.39
C SER A 254 -7.10 -26.68 14.34
N GLU A 255 -8.18 -26.64 15.12
CA GLU A 255 -9.26 -27.62 15.02
C GLU A 255 -10.05 -27.48 13.71
N TYR A 256 -10.11 -26.27 13.15
CA TYR A 256 -10.84 -25.99 11.91
C TYR A 256 -10.13 -26.51 10.66
N PHE A 257 -8.80 -26.61 10.72
CA PHE A 257 -7.99 -27.16 9.63
C PHE A 257 -6.91 -28.09 10.21
N PRO A 258 -7.28 -29.36 10.49
CA PRO A 258 -6.31 -30.31 11.00
C PRO A 258 -5.31 -30.67 9.90
N MET A 259 -4.02 -30.48 10.21
CA MET A 259 -2.89 -30.89 9.37
C MET A 259 -2.73 -32.42 9.39
N THR A 260 -3.71 -33.14 8.82
CA THR A 260 -3.71 -34.60 8.66
C THR A 260 -2.59 -35.06 7.73
N TRP A 261 -2.29 -36.35 7.72
CA TRP A 261 -1.29 -36.90 6.80
C TRP A 261 -1.59 -36.60 5.33
N LYS A 262 -2.84 -36.79 4.91
CA LYS A 262 -3.29 -36.56 3.52
C LYS A 262 -3.07 -35.12 3.08
N VAL A 263 -3.41 -34.16 3.95
CA VAL A 263 -3.19 -32.72 3.69
C VAL A 263 -1.71 -32.41 3.54
N ARG A 264 -0.86 -32.93 4.45
CA ARG A 264 0.59 -32.72 4.40
C ARG A 264 1.23 -33.27 3.13
N LEU A 265 0.83 -34.49 2.72
CA LEU A 265 1.31 -35.10 1.48
C LEU A 265 0.84 -34.30 0.25
N CYS A 266 -0.38 -33.79 0.25
CA CYS A 266 -0.89 -32.93 -0.82
C CYS A 266 -0.06 -31.64 -0.95
N ILE A 267 0.21 -30.97 0.18
CA ILE A 267 1.06 -29.77 0.22
C ILE A 267 2.47 -30.09 -0.30
N ALA A 268 3.06 -31.22 0.10
CA ALA A 268 4.35 -31.66 -0.38
C ALA A 268 4.36 -31.85 -1.91
N CYS A 269 3.36 -32.55 -2.47
CA CYS A 269 3.21 -32.72 -3.92
C CYS A 269 3.12 -31.37 -4.64
N GLU A 270 2.28 -30.45 -4.15
CA GLU A 270 2.02 -29.16 -4.79
C GLU A 270 3.25 -28.22 -4.79
N VAL A 271 4.00 -28.22 -3.69
CA VAL A 271 5.26 -27.48 -3.60
C VAL A 271 6.29 -28.11 -4.54
N ALA A 272 6.41 -29.44 -4.57
CA ALA A 272 7.31 -30.13 -5.48
C ALA A 272 6.97 -29.88 -6.96
N ASP A 273 5.68 -29.86 -7.32
CA ASP A 273 5.19 -29.51 -8.67
C ASP A 273 5.67 -28.11 -9.06
N SER A 274 5.45 -27.12 -8.19
CA SER A 274 5.86 -25.74 -8.44
C SER A 274 7.37 -25.58 -8.61
N LEU A 275 8.19 -26.21 -7.76
CA LEU A 275 9.64 -26.14 -7.86
C LEU A 275 10.17 -26.91 -9.09
N SER A 276 9.55 -28.05 -9.42
CA SER A 276 9.84 -28.76 -10.68
C SER A 276 9.54 -27.90 -11.90
N TYR A 277 8.43 -27.17 -11.89
CA TYR A 277 8.09 -26.22 -12.95
C TYR A 277 9.17 -25.14 -13.09
N LEU A 278 9.55 -24.50 -11.98
CA LEU A 278 10.57 -23.43 -11.96
C LEU A 278 11.92 -23.91 -12.49
N HIS A 279 12.34 -25.13 -12.13
CA HIS A 279 13.64 -25.67 -12.50
C HIS A 279 13.71 -26.20 -13.94
N SER A 280 12.60 -26.70 -14.50
CA SER A 280 12.66 -27.51 -15.72
C SER A 280 11.63 -27.18 -16.80
N ALA A 281 10.54 -26.49 -16.47
CA ALA A 281 9.45 -26.20 -17.42
C ALA A 281 9.27 -24.71 -17.72
N ALA A 282 9.86 -23.82 -16.92
CA ALA A 282 9.98 -22.41 -17.23
C ALA A 282 10.86 -22.19 -18.48
N SER A 283 10.69 -21.05 -19.15
CA SER A 283 11.48 -20.66 -20.35
C SER A 283 12.98 -20.63 -20.07
N VAL A 284 13.34 -20.22 -18.86
CA VAL A 284 14.70 -20.24 -18.31
C VAL A 284 14.59 -20.85 -16.92
N PRO A 285 15.50 -21.76 -16.50
CA PRO A 285 15.50 -22.30 -15.15
C PRO A 285 15.57 -21.19 -14.09
N ILE A 286 14.65 -21.23 -13.12
CA ILE A 286 14.56 -20.29 -12.01
C ILE A 286 14.83 -21.04 -10.71
N TYR A 287 15.87 -20.63 -10.00
CA TYR A 287 16.18 -21.14 -8.66
C TYR A 287 15.61 -20.21 -7.60
N HIS A 288 14.85 -20.78 -6.66
CA HIS A 288 14.11 -20.01 -5.68
C HIS A 288 15.03 -19.45 -4.59
N ARG A 289 15.98 -20.26 -4.09
CA ARG A 289 17.01 -19.90 -3.09
C ARG A 289 16.53 -19.62 -1.65
N ASP A 290 15.22 -19.61 -1.39
CA ASP A 290 14.64 -19.39 -0.05
C ASP A 290 13.40 -20.26 0.19
N VAL A 291 13.47 -21.53 -0.21
CA VAL A 291 12.40 -22.51 0.03
C VAL A 291 12.32 -22.80 1.52
N LYS A 292 11.20 -22.46 2.16
CA LYS A 292 10.93 -22.67 3.59
C LYS A 292 9.44 -22.65 3.88
N SER A 293 9.02 -23.22 5.01
CA SER A 293 7.61 -23.33 5.40
C SER A 293 6.93 -21.96 5.61
N THR A 294 7.67 -20.89 5.92
CA THR A 294 7.09 -19.52 6.01
C THR A 294 6.80 -18.90 4.64
N ASN A 295 7.44 -19.38 3.57
CA ASN A 295 7.28 -18.89 2.20
C ASN A 295 6.32 -19.78 1.38
N ILE A 296 5.73 -20.80 2.01
CA ILE A 296 4.68 -21.63 1.44
C ILE A 296 3.37 -21.19 2.08
N LEU A 297 2.50 -20.53 1.32
CA LEU A 297 1.22 -20.01 1.80
C LEU A 297 0.08 -20.96 1.44
N LEU A 298 -1.03 -20.92 2.19
CA LEU A 298 -2.21 -21.73 1.93
C LEU A 298 -3.38 -20.86 1.42
N ASP A 299 -3.92 -21.21 0.25
CA ASP A 299 -5.07 -20.50 -0.33
C ASP A 299 -6.40 -20.86 0.35
N GLU A 300 -7.51 -20.29 -0.11
CA GLU A 300 -8.87 -20.54 0.40
C GLU A 300 -9.26 -22.01 0.44
N LYS A 301 -8.71 -22.81 -0.49
CA LYS A 301 -8.94 -24.25 -0.60
C LYS A 301 -7.84 -25.07 0.09
N HIS A 302 -6.99 -24.40 0.86
CA HIS A 302 -5.83 -24.95 1.54
C HIS A 302 -4.82 -25.61 0.59
N ARG A 303 -4.75 -25.12 -0.65
CA ARG A 303 -3.72 -25.48 -1.62
C ARG A 303 -2.46 -24.67 -1.34
N ALA A 304 -1.31 -25.29 -1.55
CA ALA A 304 -0.03 -24.66 -1.30
C ALA A 304 0.37 -23.71 -2.43
N LYS A 305 0.87 -22.53 -2.09
CA LYS A 305 1.46 -21.58 -3.04
C LYS A 305 2.83 -21.11 -2.55
N VAL A 306 3.85 -21.31 -3.39
CA VAL A 306 5.21 -20.82 -3.12
C VAL A 306 5.27 -19.31 -3.38
N SER A 307 5.92 -18.58 -2.48
CA SER A 307 5.98 -17.12 -2.46
C SER A 307 7.41 -16.64 -2.20
N ASP A 308 7.60 -15.31 -2.34
CA ASP A 308 8.82 -14.59 -1.95
C ASP A 308 10.06 -14.90 -2.79
N PHE A 309 10.10 -14.30 -3.99
CA PHE A 309 11.11 -14.55 -5.03
C PHE A 309 12.24 -13.49 -5.04
N GLY A 310 12.36 -12.69 -3.99
CA GLY A 310 13.30 -11.54 -3.95
C GLY A 310 14.76 -11.92 -4.18
N ILE A 311 15.19 -13.07 -3.64
CA ILE A 311 16.55 -13.59 -3.84
C ILE A 311 16.66 -14.66 -4.93
N SER A 312 15.55 -14.99 -5.62
CA SER A 312 15.55 -15.97 -6.70
C SER A 312 16.37 -15.51 -7.90
N ARG A 313 16.87 -16.41 -8.73
CA ARG A 313 17.67 -16.07 -9.91
C ARG A 313 17.37 -17.00 -11.07
N SER A 314 17.38 -16.46 -12.28
CA SER A 314 17.42 -17.25 -13.51
C SER A 314 18.85 -17.65 -13.84
N VAL A 315 19.02 -18.80 -14.47
CA VAL A 315 20.34 -19.33 -14.87
C VAL A 315 20.35 -19.50 -16.38
N ALA A 316 21.42 -19.03 -17.04
CA ALA A 316 21.59 -19.27 -18.46
C ALA A 316 21.66 -20.78 -18.74
N ILE A 317 21.17 -21.21 -19.90
CA ILE A 317 21.06 -22.65 -20.25
C ILE A 317 22.43 -23.35 -20.19
N ASP A 318 23.51 -22.62 -20.44
CA ASP A 318 24.87 -23.15 -20.48
C ASP A 318 25.56 -23.22 -19.10
N ASP A 319 24.96 -22.61 -18.07
CA ASP A 319 25.53 -22.56 -16.73
C ASP A 319 25.03 -23.71 -15.86
N THR A 320 25.96 -24.47 -15.28
CA THR A 320 25.64 -25.59 -14.38
C THR A 320 25.34 -25.14 -12.95
N HIS A 321 25.79 -23.95 -12.56
CA HIS A 321 25.66 -23.39 -11.22
C HIS A 321 25.67 -21.87 -11.24
N LEU A 322 25.17 -21.26 -10.17
CA LEU A 322 25.27 -19.84 -9.89
C LEU A 322 26.35 -19.59 -8.83
N THR A 323 27.41 -18.87 -9.18
CA THR A 323 28.41 -18.39 -8.20
C THR A 323 27.93 -17.08 -7.60
N THR A 324 27.52 -17.11 -6.34
CA THR A 324 26.87 -15.95 -5.69
C THR A 324 27.13 -15.93 -4.19
N ILE A 325 26.99 -14.76 -3.57
CA ILE A 325 27.08 -14.60 -2.12
C ILE A 325 26.05 -15.54 -1.47
N VAL A 326 26.48 -16.20 -0.40
CA VAL A 326 25.62 -17.08 0.38
C VAL A 326 24.44 -16.30 0.95
N GLN A 327 23.24 -16.62 0.46
CA GLN A 327 21.96 -16.09 0.93
C GLN A 327 20.97 -17.23 1.21
N GLY A 328 20.05 -17.02 2.14
CA GLY A 328 19.02 -17.99 2.51
C GLY A 328 18.72 -18.00 4.01
N THR A 329 17.78 -18.86 4.42
CA THR A 329 17.35 -18.93 5.82
C THR A 329 18.07 -20.04 6.59
N VAL A 330 18.66 -19.69 7.74
CA VAL A 330 19.33 -20.66 8.63
C VAL A 330 18.39 -21.81 8.99
N GLY A 331 18.88 -23.05 8.85
CA GLY A 331 18.08 -24.26 9.00
C GLY A 331 17.70 -24.90 7.65
N TYR A 332 17.58 -24.10 6.60
CA TYR A 332 17.24 -24.54 5.24
C TYR A 332 18.42 -24.52 4.27
N VAL A 333 19.43 -23.68 4.53
CA VAL A 333 20.54 -23.49 3.60
C VAL A 333 21.32 -24.80 3.39
N ASP A 334 21.54 -25.12 2.12
CA ASP A 334 22.33 -26.25 1.65
C ASP A 334 23.80 -26.14 2.14
N PRO A 335 24.31 -27.13 2.90
CA PRO A 335 25.67 -27.12 3.42
C PRO A 335 26.76 -27.16 2.34
N GLU A 336 26.48 -27.72 1.16
CA GLU A 336 27.41 -27.72 0.02
C GLU A 336 27.53 -26.33 -0.60
N TYR A 337 26.39 -25.64 -0.78
CA TYR A 337 26.36 -24.24 -1.19
C TYR A 337 27.05 -23.32 -0.18
N LEU A 338 26.84 -23.54 1.13
CA LEU A 338 27.53 -22.78 2.19
C LEU A 338 29.05 -22.86 2.07
N GLN A 339 29.59 -23.99 1.61
CA GLN A 339 31.03 -24.23 1.50
C GLN A 339 31.60 -23.78 0.15
N SER A 340 30.88 -24.06 -0.94
CA SER A 340 31.37 -23.83 -2.31
C SER A 340 31.01 -22.46 -2.87
N SER A 341 30.00 -21.78 -2.31
CA SER A 341 29.34 -20.61 -2.92
C SER A 341 28.71 -20.88 -4.30
N HIS A 342 28.58 -22.15 -4.69
CA HIS A 342 27.91 -22.57 -5.92
C HIS A 342 26.48 -23.02 -5.61
N PHE A 343 25.51 -22.24 -6.07
CA PHE A 343 24.10 -22.58 -5.94
C PHE A 343 23.63 -23.35 -7.17
N THR A 344 22.92 -24.45 -6.98
CA THR A 344 22.31 -25.25 -8.07
C THR A 344 20.85 -25.56 -7.77
N GLY A 345 20.11 -26.11 -8.73
CA GLY A 345 18.76 -26.62 -8.47
C GLY A 345 18.73 -27.66 -7.33
N LYS A 346 19.85 -28.36 -7.06
CA LYS A 346 19.97 -29.31 -5.94
C LYS A 346 20.03 -28.63 -4.56
N SER A 347 20.34 -27.33 -4.50
CA SER A 347 20.31 -26.56 -3.25
C SER A 347 18.87 -26.22 -2.83
N ASP A 348 17.98 -25.96 -3.79
CA ASP A 348 16.54 -25.89 -3.55
C ASP A 348 15.97 -27.26 -3.13
N VAL A 349 16.46 -28.36 -3.72
CA VAL A 349 16.06 -29.74 -3.30
C VAL A 349 16.39 -29.99 -1.83
N TYR A 350 17.58 -29.58 -1.37
CA TYR A 350 17.95 -29.69 0.05
C TYR A 350 16.99 -28.91 0.94
N SER A 351 16.71 -27.66 0.57
CA SER A 351 15.78 -26.78 1.30
C SER A 351 14.37 -27.37 1.37
N PHE A 352 13.87 -27.95 0.26
CA PHE A 352 12.60 -28.69 0.23
C PHE A 352 12.64 -29.96 1.08
N GLY A 353 13.79 -30.65 1.14
CA GLY A 353 14.01 -31.78 2.06
C GLY A 353 13.79 -31.38 3.52
N VAL A 354 14.18 -30.16 3.91
CA VAL A 354 13.89 -29.61 5.25
C VAL A 354 12.38 -29.37 5.42
N VAL A 355 11.67 -28.89 4.41
CA VAL A 355 10.20 -28.76 4.45
C VAL A 355 9.51 -30.12 4.60
N LEU A 356 9.99 -31.17 3.91
CA LEU A 356 9.45 -32.52 4.06
C LEU A 356 9.58 -33.05 5.50
N ILE A 357 10.72 -32.82 6.15
CA ILE A 357 10.90 -33.24 7.55
C ILE A 357 10.10 -32.38 8.54
N GLU A 358 9.85 -31.10 8.24
CA GLU A 358 8.90 -30.29 9.00
C GLU A 358 7.48 -30.86 8.89
N LEU A 359 7.05 -31.26 7.68
CA LEU A 359 5.77 -31.93 7.46
C LEU A 359 5.71 -33.27 8.21
N LEU A 360 6.79 -34.06 8.27
CA LEU A 360 6.79 -35.35 8.99
C LEU A 360 6.78 -35.21 10.52
N THR A 361 7.44 -34.18 11.05
CA THR A 361 7.72 -34.09 12.50
C THR A 361 6.92 -33.00 13.22
N GLY A 362 6.40 -32.01 12.48
CA GLY A 362 5.89 -30.75 13.05
C GLY A 362 6.98 -29.90 13.73
N GLY A 363 8.24 -30.32 13.67
CA GLY A 363 9.34 -29.69 14.39
C GLY A 363 9.84 -28.41 13.73
N LYS A 364 10.36 -27.48 14.53
CA LYS A 364 11.03 -26.28 14.01
C LYS A 364 12.38 -26.62 13.35
N PRO A 365 12.74 -25.98 12.21
CA PRO A 365 14.01 -26.18 11.52
C PRO A 365 15.23 -25.94 12.41
N VAL A 366 15.14 -24.95 13.30
CA VAL A 366 16.14 -24.64 14.32
C VAL A 366 15.44 -24.61 15.68
N SER A 367 15.97 -25.34 16.65
CA SER A 367 15.46 -25.33 18.03
C SER A 367 16.61 -25.31 19.03
N VAL A 368 16.58 -24.33 19.94
CA VAL A 368 17.55 -24.18 21.03
C VAL A 368 17.34 -25.23 22.12
N LEU A 369 16.15 -25.84 22.18
CA LEU A 369 15.83 -26.91 23.13
C LEU A 369 16.55 -28.23 22.82
N ARG A 370 17.07 -28.39 21.60
CA ARG A 370 17.85 -29.56 21.21
C ARG A 370 19.32 -29.39 21.64
N PRO A 371 20.02 -30.49 21.96
CA PRO A 371 21.47 -30.46 22.17
C PRO A 371 22.19 -29.75 21.03
N GLN A 372 23.34 -29.13 21.33
CA GLN A 372 24.04 -28.27 20.37
C GLN A 372 24.35 -28.99 19.05
N GLU A 373 24.65 -30.28 19.14
CA GLU A 373 24.98 -31.19 18.04
C GLU A 373 23.80 -31.43 17.07
N VAL A 374 22.56 -31.25 17.54
CA VAL A 374 21.32 -31.56 16.79
C VAL A 374 20.32 -30.40 16.80
N ARG A 375 20.78 -29.16 16.97
CA ARG A 375 19.91 -27.95 16.91
C ARG A 375 19.15 -27.83 15.60
N MET A 376 19.80 -28.23 14.51
CA MET A 376 19.20 -28.28 13.17
C MET A 376 18.34 -29.53 13.01
N LEU A 377 17.09 -29.34 12.59
CA LEU A 377 16.14 -30.44 12.37
C LEU A 377 16.67 -31.44 11.33
N GLY A 378 17.35 -30.97 10.28
CA GLY A 378 17.97 -31.85 9.28
C GLY A 378 18.96 -32.84 9.89
N ALA A 379 19.91 -32.36 10.70
CA ALA A 379 20.88 -33.22 11.37
C ALA A 379 20.20 -34.21 12.34
N TYR A 380 19.24 -33.73 13.13
CA TYR A 380 18.46 -34.56 14.04
C TYR A 380 17.70 -35.67 13.31
N PHE A 381 17.05 -35.34 12.19
CA PHE A 381 16.32 -36.28 11.36
C PHE A 381 17.25 -37.34 10.74
N LEU A 382 18.39 -36.92 10.19
CA LEU A 382 19.36 -37.84 9.58
C LEU A 382 19.91 -38.83 10.62
N GLU A 383 20.18 -38.37 11.84
CA GLU A 383 20.63 -39.22 12.96
C GLU A 383 19.53 -40.20 13.41
N ALA A 384 18.27 -39.75 13.48
CA ALA A 384 17.14 -40.64 13.78
C ALA A 384 16.95 -41.70 12.68
N MET A 385 17.07 -41.33 11.40
CA MET A 385 17.00 -42.25 10.27
C MET A 385 18.14 -43.27 10.28
N ARG A 386 19.35 -42.86 10.67
CA ARG A 386 20.52 -43.74 10.78
C ARG A 386 20.36 -44.78 11.88
N ASN A 387 19.75 -44.39 12.99
CA ASN A 387 19.52 -45.25 14.15
C ASN A 387 18.17 -45.99 14.10
N GLU A 388 17.44 -45.92 12.99
CA GLU A 388 16.11 -46.53 12.82
C GLU A 388 15.05 -46.04 13.83
N ARG A 389 15.21 -44.80 14.33
CA ARG A 389 14.33 -44.15 15.33
C ARG A 389 13.37 -43.13 14.71
N LEU A 390 12.97 -43.32 13.44
CA LEU A 390 12.03 -42.42 12.76
C LEU A 390 10.73 -42.26 13.56
N HIS A 391 10.20 -43.35 14.10
CA HIS A 391 8.95 -43.35 14.85
C HIS A 391 9.00 -42.49 16.14
N GLU A 392 10.18 -42.19 16.69
CA GLU A 392 10.30 -41.32 17.86
C GLU A 392 10.02 -39.86 17.49
N ILE A 393 10.42 -39.44 16.29
CA ILE A 393 10.44 -38.03 15.88
C ILE A 393 9.21 -37.60 15.06
N LEU A 394 8.39 -38.55 14.60
CA LEU A 394 7.16 -38.25 13.87
C LEU A 394 6.17 -37.46 14.73
N ASP A 395 5.39 -36.61 14.07
CA ASP A 395 4.24 -35.94 14.67
C ASP A 395 3.23 -36.99 15.16
N ALA A 396 2.67 -36.78 16.36
CA ALA A 396 1.69 -37.70 16.95
C ALA A 396 0.49 -37.95 16.02
N ARG A 397 0.03 -36.89 15.32
CA ARG A 397 -1.08 -36.96 14.37
C ARG A 397 -0.79 -37.90 13.19
N ILE A 398 0.46 -37.96 12.75
CA ILE A 398 0.87 -38.86 11.66
C ILE A 398 0.93 -40.31 12.16
N LYS A 399 1.35 -40.54 13.41
CA LYS A 399 1.45 -41.89 13.99
C LYS A 399 0.10 -42.57 14.11
N GLU A 400 -0.95 -41.81 14.35
CA GLU A 400 -2.31 -42.31 14.57
C GLU A 400 -3.06 -42.57 13.25
N GLU A 401 -2.80 -41.76 12.21
CA GLU A 401 -3.61 -41.73 10.99
C GLU A 401 -3.05 -42.54 9.80
N CYS A 402 -1.75 -42.84 9.77
CA CYS A 402 -1.09 -43.23 8.51
C CYS A 402 -0.48 -44.64 8.51
N ASP A 403 -0.48 -45.27 7.32
CA ASP A 403 0.34 -46.43 7.02
C ASP A 403 1.83 -46.08 7.15
N GLN A 404 2.50 -46.76 8.06
CA GLN A 404 3.94 -46.61 8.32
C GLN A 404 4.78 -46.78 7.05
N VAL A 405 4.30 -47.53 6.05
CA VAL A 405 4.99 -47.71 4.77
C VAL A 405 5.04 -46.42 3.95
N GLU A 406 3.95 -45.65 3.90
CA GLU A 406 3.91 -44.36 3.18
C GLU A 406 4.80 -43.33 3.86
N VAL A 407 4.68 -43.22 5.19
CA VAL A 407 5.51 -42.30 6.00
C VAL A 407 6.99 -42.61 5.82
N LEU A 408 7.36 -43.89 5.85
CA LEU A 408 8.74 -44.32 5.64
C LEU A 408 9.23 -44.02 4.22
N ALA A 409 8.36 -44.12 3.21
CA ALA A 409 8.72 -43.78 1.83
C ALA A 409 9.03 -42.28 1.70
N VAL A 410 8.18 -41.40 2.25
CA VAL A 410 8.41 -39.94 2.27
C VAL A 410 9.67 -39.60 3.07
N ALA A 411 9.89 -40.26 4.22
CA ALA A 411 11.10 -40.06 5.03
C ALA A 411 12.38 -40.48 4.29
N LYS A 412 12.35 -41.59 3.54
CA LYS A 412 13.47 -42.01 2.68
C LYS A 412 13.74 -41.03 1.54
N LEU A 413 12.70 -40.44 0.95
CA LEU A 413 12.82 -39.38 -0.04
C LEU A 413 13.44 -38.11 0.57
N ALA A 414 12.95 -37.66 1.73
CA ALA A 414 13.50 -36.52 2.45
C ALA A 414 14.99 -36.73 2.80
N ARG A 415 15.37 -37.93 3.25
CA ARG A 415 16.77 -38.30 3.50
C ARG A 415 17.66 -38.15 2.27
N ARG A 416 17.17 -38.53 1.07
CA ARG A 416 17.93 -38.35 -0.18
C ARG A 416 18.05 -36.88 -0.57
N CYS A 417 16.99 -36.09 -0.37
CA CYS A 417 17.02 -34.64 -0.60
C CYS A 417 18.06 -33.95 0.30
N LEU A 418 18.24 -34.43 1.53
CA LEU A 418 19.19 -33.89 2.52
C LEU A 418 20.61 -34.47 2.41
N SER A 419 20.94 -35.17 1.32
CA SER A 419 22.31 -35.68 1.11
C SER A 419 23.33 -34.52 1.11
N LEU A 420 24.47 -34.71 1.78
CA LEU A 420 25.55 -33.70 1.79
C LEU A 420 26.19 -33.50 0.42
N ASN A 421 26.24 -34.55 -0.41
CA ASN A 421 26.66 -34.46 -1.81
C ASN A 421 25.42 -34.29 -2.70
N SER A 422 25.37 -33.18 -3.44
CA SER A 422 24.32 -32.76 -4.37
C SER A 422 24.09 -33.72 -5.53
N GLU A 423 25.08 -34.52 -5.94
CA GLU A 423 24.94 -35.53 -6.99
C GLU A 423 23.97 -36.64 -6.57
N HIS A 424 23.97 -37.01 -5.29
CA HIS A 424 23.07 -38.04 -4.75
C HIS A 424 21.65 -37.52 -4.47
N ARG A 425 21.43 -36.20 -4.53
CA ARG A 425 20.09 -35.63 -4.39
C ARG A 425 19.30 -35.88 -5.67
N PRO A 426 18.02 -36.26 -5.59
CA PRO A 426 17.15 -36.27 -6.77
C PRO A 426 16.98 -34.85 -7.34
N THR A 427 16.52 -34.75 -8.57
CA THR A 427 15.99 -33.50 -9.15
C THR A 427 14.59 -33.22 -8.59
N MET A 428 14.16 -31.95 -8.61
CA MET A 428 12.79 -31.62 -8.17
C MET A 428 11.71 -32.33 -8.99
N ARG A 429 11.98 -32.61 -10.27
CA ARG A 429 11.09 -33.42 -11.12
C ARG A 429 10.94 -34.86 -10.61
N GLU A 430 12.03 -35.51 -10.25
CA GLU A 430 12.00 -36.86 -9.67
C GLU A 430 11.30 -36.87 -8.31
N VAL A 431 11.57 -35.86 -7.47
CA VAL A 431 10.89 -35.68 -6.18
C VAL A 431 9.37 -35.56 -6.38
N PHE A 432 8.93 -34.72 -7.32
CA PHE A 432 7.52 -34.56 -7.65
C PHE A 432 6.88 -35.88 -8.11
N ILE A 433 7.49 -36.57 -9.10
CA ILE A 433 6.99 -37.84 -9.62
C ILE A 433 6.83 -38.88 -8.51
N GLU A 434 7.80 -38.95 -7.58
CA GLU A 434 7.74 -39.92 -6.51
C GLU A 434 6.65 -39.60 -5.48
N LEU A 435 6.49 -38.34 -5.09
CA LEU A 435 5.43 -37.88 -4.20
C LEU A 435 4.04 -38.07 -4.83
N ASP A 436 3.86 -37.71 -6.10
CA ASP A 436 2.61 -37.88 -6.84
C ASP A 436 2.19 -39.35 -6.93
N ARG A 437 3.16 -40.25 -7.13
CA ARG A 437 2.93 -41.70 -7.08
C ARG A 437 2.50 -42.18 -5.70
N MET A 438 3.05 -41.62 -4.62
CA MET A 438 2.62 -41.95 -3.25
C MET A 438 1.19 -41.46 -3.01
N GLN A 439 0.87 -40.24 -3.41
CA GLN A 439 -0.47 -39.65 -3.27
C GLN A 439 -1.53 -40.44 -4.05
N SER A 440 -1.22 -40.87 -5.27
CA SER A 440 -2.13 -41.64 -6.12
C SER A 440 -2.44 -43.03 -5.57
N LYS A 441 -1.48 -43.68 -4.89
CA LYS A 441 -1.71 -44.98 -4.24
C LYS A 441 -2.65 -44.88 -3.04
N GLY A 442 -2.49 -43.84 -2.21
CA GLY A 442 -3.40 -43.57 -1.10
C GLY A 442 -4.84 -43.33 -1.53
N ASN A 443 -5.05 -42.66 -2.67
CA ASN A 443 -6.40 -42.44 -3.24
C ASN A 443 -7.00 -43.71 -3.87
N GLY A 444 -6.18 -44.58 -4.49
CA GLY A 444 -6.64 -45.84 -5.09
C GLY A 444 -7.05 -46.91 -4.07
N ALA A 445 -6.50 -46.88 -2.85
CA ALA A 445 -6.94 -47.74 -1.75
C ALA A 445 -8.30 -47.31 -1.16
N GLN A 446 -8.64 -46.02 -1.23
CA GLN A 446 -9.94 -45.49 -0.79
C GLN A 446 -11.06 -45.75 -1.83
N SER A 447 -10.78 -45.68 -3.13
CA SER A 447 -11.79 -45.95 -4.16
C SER A 447 -12.25 -47.41 -4.25
N LEU A 448 -11.41 -48.36 -3.80
CA LEU A 448 -11.79 -49.78 -3.65
C LEU A 448 -12.60 -50.06 -2.37
N ALA A 449 -12.59 -49.15 -1.40
CA ALA A 449 -13.40 -49.26 -0.18
C ALA A 449 -14.78 -48.59 -0.35
N GLU A 450 -14.94 -47.64 -1.29
CA GLU A 450 -16.20 -46.94 -1.56
C GLU A 450 -17.00 -47.49 -2.75
N ASN A 451 -16.41 -48.29 -3.66
CA ASN A 451 -17.12 -48.91 -4.78
C ASN A 451 -17.52 -50.37 -4.51
N GLY A 452 -18.14 -50.59 -3.35
CA GLY A 452 -18.88 -51.80 -3.05
C GLY A 452 -20.33 -51.72 -3.51
N GLU A 453 -20.60 -51.27 -4.74
CA GLU A 453 -21.88 -51.53 -5.42
C GLU A 453 -21.77 -51.28 -6.93
N GLU A 454 -22.23 -52.31 -7.66
CA GLU A 454 -22.39 -52.49 -9.11
C GLU A 454 -21.98 -51.38 -10.08
N HIS A 455 -20.99 -51.65 -10.94
CA HIS A 455 -21.07 -51.20 -12.34
C HIS A 455 -20.51 -52.23 -13.32
N THR A 456 -21.43 -52.71 -14.15
CA THR A 456 -21.27 -53.56 -15.33
C THR A 456 -20.31 -53.00 -16.38
N HIS A 457 -19.54 -53.91 -16.98
CA HIS A 457 -18.60 -53.72 -18.08
C HIS A 457 -19.06 -52.79 -19.21
N ILE A 458 -18.19 -51.86 -19.60
CA ILE A 458 -18.19 -51.27 -20.95
C ILE A 458 -16.78 -51.47 -21.53
N GLN A 459 -16.68 -52.39 -22.50
CA GLN A 459 -15.50 -52.51 -23.38
C GLN A 459 -15.60 -51.45 -24.48
N ILE A 460 -14.54 -50.65 -24.63
CA ILE A 460 -14.36 -49.79 -25.80
C ILE A 460 -13.25 -50.41 -26.66
N ALA A 461 -13.61 -50.81 -27.87
CA ALA A 461 -12.69 -51.31 -28.89
C ALA A 461 -11.87 -50.15 -29.48
N ILE A 462 -10.57 -50.37 -29.65
CA ILE A 462 -9.66 -49.47 -30.39
C ILE A 462 -9.51 -50.05 -31.80
N PRO A 463 -9.75 -49.28 -32.89
CA PRO A 463 -9.50 -49.75 -34.25
C PRO A 463 -8.00 -49.77 -34.57
N GLU A 464 -7.54 -50.87 -35.17
CA GLU A 464 -6.21 -51.02 -35.73
C GLU A 464 -6.01 -50.12 -36.96
N SER A 465 -5.09 -49.15 -36.88
CA SER A 465 -4.38 -48.67 -38.07
C SER A 465 -3.06 -47.98 -37.72
N MET A 466 -2.01 -48.38 -38.45
CA MET A 466 -0.65 -47.85 -38.53
C MET A 466 0.39 -48.38 -37.54
N SER A 467 0.80 -49.61 -37.83
CA SER A 467 2.13 -50.16 -37.58
C SER A 467 3.24 -49.33 -38.25
N LEU A 468 4.28 -48.94 -37.52
CA LEU A 468 5.65 -48.86 -38.04
C LEU A 468 6.66 -49.30 -36.96
N SER A 469 7.49 -50.25 -37.38
CA SER A 469 8.52 -50.99 -36.65
C SER A 469 9.72 -50.14 -36.22
N TYR A 470 10.22 -50.36 -35.00
CA TYR A 470 11.52 -49.86 -34.56
C TYR A 470 12.54 -51.01 -34.55
N SER A 471 13.54 -50.93 -35.42
CA SER A 471 14.72 -51.80 -35.43
C SER A 471 15.86 -51.15 -34.65
N SER A 472 16.43 -51.89 -33.69
CA SER A 472 17.61 -51.52 -32.91
C SER A 472 18.88 -51.99 -33.62
N PRO A 473 19.96 -51.18 -33.68
CA PRO A 473 21.29 -51.70 -33.99
C PRO A 473 22.16 -51.78 -32.73
N TYR A 474 22.43 -53.02 -32.30
CA TYR A 474 23.66 -53.38 -31.62
C TYR A 474 24.72 -53.65 -32.70
N THR A 475 25.90 -53.03 -32.60
CA THR A 475 27.06 -53.41 -33.42
C THR A 475 28.24 -53.75 -32.52
N VAL A 476 28.79 -54.93 -32.81
CA VAL A 476 29.81 -55.70 -32.12
C VAL A 476 31.22 -55.23 -32.55
N LEU A 477 32.17 -55.25 -31.61
CA LEU A 477 33.62 -55.09 -31.81
C LEU A 477 34.21 -56.11 -32.80
N PRO A 478 35.35 -55.79 -33.43
CA PRO A 478 36.38 -56.77 -33.72
C PRO A 478 37.69 -56.47 -32.97
N ASP A 479 38.39 -57.55 -32.64
CA ASP A 479 39.56 -57.62 -31.76
C ASP A 479 40.86 -57.88 -32.53
N SER A 480 41.99 -57.45 -31.93
CA SER A 480 43.41 -57.81 -32.20
C SER A 480 44.12 -57.19 -33.43
N LYS A 481 45.39 -56.71 -33.44
CA LYS A 481 46.58 -56.90 -32.57
C LYS A 481 47.74 -55.91 -33.01
N PRO A 482 49.01 -55.95 -32.49
CA PRO A 482 49.66 -54.89 -31.69
C PRO A 482 50.96 -54.25 -32.30
N LEU A 483 51.76 -53.55 -31.45
CA LEU A 483 53.11 -52.92 -31.61
C LEU A 483 53.09 -51.41 -31.94
N MET A 484 53.87 -50.49 -31.34
CA MET A 484 55.07 -50.50 -30.50
C MET A 484 55.09 -49.31 -29.52
N THR A 485 55.83 -49.51 -28.43
CA THR A 485 56.41 -48.49 -27.54
C THR A 485 57.38 -47.54 -28.25
N HIS A 486 57.39 -46.26 -27.89
CA HIS A 486 58.63 -45.47 -27.81
C HIS A 486 58.52 -44.35 -26.76
N ASN A 487 59.50 -44.34 -25.85
CA ASN A 487 59.72 -43.36 -24.79
C ASN A 487 60.32 -42.04 -25.33
N THR A 488 60.12 -41.00 -24.51
CA THR A 488 61.01 -39.84 -24.22
C THR A 488 61.37 -38.85 -25.34
N GLN A 489 60.98 -37.59 -25.13
CA GLN A 489 61.88 -36.59 -24.54
C GLN A 489 61.09 -35.57 -23.71
#